data_AF-A0A976E716-F1
#
_entry.id   AF-A0A976E716-F1
#
_cell.length_a   1.000
_cell.length_b   1.000
_cell.length_c   1.000
_cell.angle_alpha   90.00
_cell.angle_beta   90.00
_cell.angle_gamma   90.00
#
_symmetry.space_group_name_H-M   'P 1'
#
loop_
_entity.id
_entity.type
_entity.pdbx_description
1 polymer ?
#
loop_
_entity_poly.entity_id
_entity_poly.type
_entity_poly.pdbx_seq_one_letter_code
_entity_poly.pdbx_strand_id
1 'polypeptide(L)'
;MNKFWRSVHFFSTVVAGLFIFLASFTGCILAVEPWVLRQNAVSGQPKPDFTLAEFQEKLSESFLEVFSFEQDAYGNIKVEGIGNEKEGTLFVNAQTGQAINTPTSLSPVFDLSRDLHRSLFLKTPGRILMGLASLALVFLAISGIGLHLKRAGGLKAVFKKINVLEIKRDGHAQLSRLLLIPILIIAASGVYLSAVRFAPALPNTPTAPTVGSVPLNKILLKDVKKVSYPVVDDEPLVVELLEETLFFDKKSGKLTKTEQLPLSERLRVLNFVLHTGEGTRGWAGVLLLTTLGMVFLSFTGFQMVAQKWRLKKHQVMPTDDAEIIVLVGSETGHTWRFADALEDAFAEKKIKVNTLGMENIPKISGHKTVFFLTSTYGDGDAPENAKGVIKQLKAQFSNAQSVQFSVLGFGSTRYPGYCSFAETLLNQVVVLKNAKECVPYMTVDNQSALHFIDWVRAVNKSKKYDLTIDLKKLKPVRKKGLETFKIIEKKEQGDTFLLRVLHSDKLKIPDTNGFGGVQIGA
;
A
#
# COMPACT_ATOMS: atom_id res chain seq x y z
N MET A 1 15.86 6.83 14.92
CA MET A 1 15.46 6.58 13.52
C MET A 1 14.12 5.85 13.36
N ASN A 2 13.79 4.81 14.12
CA ASN A 2 12.52 4.04 13.94
C ASN A 2 11.22 4.82 14.19
N LYS A 3 11.22 5.72 15.19
CA LYS A 3 10.08 6.61 15.46
C LYS A 3 9.82 7.56 14.28
N PHE A 4 10.89 8.01 13.61
CA PHE A 4 10.79 8.95 12.50
C PHE A 4 9.99 8.36 11.34
N TRP A 5 10.42 7.22 10.78
CA TRP A 5 9.74 6.59 9.64
C TRP A 5 8.28 6.24 9.93
N ARG A 6 8.00 5.68 11.11
CA ARG A 6 6.62 5.37 11.51
C ARG A 6 5.79 6.64 11.70
N SER A 7 6.35 7.68 12.30
CA SER A 7 5.64 8.94 12.53
C SER A 7 5.31 9.62 11.20
N VAL A 8 6.27 9.69 10.27
CA VAL A 8 6.05 10.24 8.92
C VAL A 8 4.98 9.42 8.21
N HIS A 9 5.10 8.10 8.16
CA HIS A 9 4.13 7.23 7.49
C HIS A 9 2.71 7.38 8.08
N PHE A 10 2.60 7.38 9.41
CA PHE A 10 1.34 7.57 10.12
C PHE A 10 0.74 8.96 9.84
N PHE A 11 1.54 10.02 9.94
CA PHE A 11 1.09 11.39 9.74
C PHE A 11 0.60 11.61 8.30
N SER A 12 1.38 11.18 7.30
CA SER A 12 0.97 11.25 5.89
C SER A 12 -0.31 10.47 5.62
N THR A 13 -0.51 9.31 6.29
CA THR A 13 -1.76 8.54 6.19
C THR A 13 -2.95 9.32 6.77
N VAL A 14 -2.79 9.94 7.94
CA VAL A 14 -3.86 10.70 8.59
C VAL A 14 -4.25 11.95 7.79
N VAL A 15 -3.26 12.66 7.25
CA VAL A 15 -3.48 13.93 6.53
C VAL A 15 -4.02 13.70 5.12
N ALA A 16 -3.44 12.76 4.37
CA ALA A 16 -3.72 12.58 2.96
C ALA A 16 -4.48 11.30 2.61
N GLY A 17 -4.67 10.38 3.57
CA GLY A 17 -5.19 9.04 3.30
C GLY A 17 -6.55 9.03 2.61
N LEU A 18 -7.46 9.95 2.99
CA LEU A 18 -8.78 10.04 2.36
C LEU A 18 -8.67 10.41 0.88
N PHE A 19 -7.85 11.40 0.55
CA PHE A 19 -7.62 11.83 -0.83
C PHE A 19 -6.93 10.74 -1.65
N ILE A 20 -5.96 10.03 -1.07
CA ILE A 20 -5.28 8.90 -1.73
C ILE A 20 -6.24 7.73 -1.96
N PHE A 21 -7.14 7.46 -1.01
CA PHE A 21 -8.20 6.46 -1.19
C PHE A 21 -9.13 6.84 -2.35
N LEU A 22 -9.62 8.08 -2.40
CA LEU A 22 -10.48 8.55 -3.48
C LEU A 22 -9.76 8.53 -4.84
N ALA A 23 -8.50 8.98 -4.88
CA ALA A 23 -7.66 8.95 -6.08
C ALA A 23 -7.42 7.52 -6.58
N SER A 24 -7.12 6.58 -5.69
CA SER A 24 -6.90 5.18 -6.06
C SER A 24 -8.19 4.51 -6.52
N PHE A 25 -9.32 4.79 -5.87
CA PHE A 25 -10.62 4.26 -6.29
C PHE A 25 -11.04 4.76 -7.68
N THR A 26 -11.00 6.08 -7.91
CA THR A 26 -11.27 6.68 -9.23
C THR A 26 -10.22 6.27 -10.26
N GLY A 27 -8.96 6.13 -9.86
CA GLY A 27 -7.88 5.63 -10.70
C GLY A 27 -8.10 4.20 -11.21
N CYS A 28 -8.78 3.34 -10.43
CA CYS A 28 -9.17 2.00 -10.92
C CYS A 28 -10.13 2.10 -12.11
N ILE A 29 -11.07 3.06 -12.06
CA ILE A 29 -12.03 3.28 -13.14
C ILE A 29 -11.30 3.85 -14.36
N LEU A 30 -10.48 4.90 -14.16
CA LEU A 30 -9.75 5.55 -15.24
C LEU A 30 -8.68 4.66 -15.88
N ALA A 31 -8.07 3.72 -15.16
CA ALA A 31 -7.11 2.78 -15.74
C ALA A 31 -7.73 1.80 -16.76
N VAL A 32 -9.06 1.62 -16.74
CA VAL A 32 -9.79 0.83 -17.75
C VAL A 32 -10.08 1.65 -19.01
N GLU A 33 -10.10 2.98 -18.90
CA GLU A 33 -10.46 3.89 -19.99
C GLU A 33 -9.63 3.68 -21.26
N PRO A 34 -8.28 3.53 -21.22
CA PRO A 34 -7.50 3.32 -22.43
C PRO A 34 -7.85 2.05 -23.20
N TRP A 35 -8.39 1.03 -22.53
CA TRP A 35 -8.86 -0.18 -23.21
C TRP A 35 -10.21 0.04 -23.89
N VAL A 36 -11.12 0.76 -23.24
CA VAL A 36 -12.43 1.10 -23.81
C VAL A 36 -12.27 2.03 -25.02
N LEU A 37 -11.46 3.08 -24.90
CA LEU A 37 -11.18 4.00 -26.00
C LEU A 37 -10.56 3.28 -27.20
N ARG A 38 -9.62 2.36 -26.97
CA ARG A 38 -9.05 1.53 -28.04
C ARG A 38 -10.08 0.61 -28.69
N GLN A 39 -10.95 -0.01 -27.89
CA GLN A 39 -12.00 -0.89 -28.42
C GLN A 39 -13.02 -0.11 -29.27
N ASN A 40 -13.27 1.13 -28.90
CA ASN A 40 -14.17 2.04 -29.61
C ASN A 40 -13.50 2.78 -30.78
N ALA A 41 -12.21 2.53 -31.06
CA ALA A 41 -11.52 3.17 -32.17
C ALA A 41 -12.08 2.67 -33.52
N VAL A 42 -12.44 3.61 -34.39
CA VAL A 42 -13.20 3.36 -35.62
C VAL A 42 -12.38 3.55 -36.89
N SER A 43 -11.30 4.33 -36.86
CA SER A 43 -10.48 4.62 -38.05
C SER A 43 -9.69 3.41 -38.57
N GLY A 44 -9.54 2.36 -37.76
CA GLY A 44 -8.67 1.23 -38.07
C GLY A 44 -7.18 1.59 -37.93
N GLN A 45 -6.30 0.68 -38.35
CA GLN A 45 -4.86 0.89 -38.35
C GLN A 45 -4.38 1.07 -39.80
N PRO A 46 -3.59 2.11 -40.11
CA PRO A 46 -3.02 2.26 -41.44
C PRO A 46 -1.99 1.14 -41.70
N LYS A 47 -1.78 0.80 -42.97
CA LYS A 47 -0.67 -0.10 -43.35
C LYS A 47 0.67 0.47 -42.83
N PRO A 48 1.62 -0.38 -42.40
CA PRO A 48 2.88 0.06 -41.78
C PRO A 48 3.73 1.04 -42.61
N ASP A 49 3.62 0.93 -43.94
CA ASP A 49 4.38 1.71 -44.93
C ASP A 49 3.52 2.81 -45.58
N PHE A 50 2.29 3.00 -45.11
CA PHE A 50 1.38 4.01 -45.67
C PHE A 50 1.88 5.41 -45.35
N THR A 51 2.10 6.19 -46.39
CA THR A 51 2.71 7.52 -46.29
C THR A 51 1.68 8.60 -46.06
N LEU A 52 2.13 9.72 -45.51
CA LEU A 52 1.33 10.93 -45.37
C LEU A 52 0.79 11.40 -46.73
N ALA A 53 1.64 11.42 -47.75
CA ALA A 53 1.25 11.86 -49.09
C ALA A 53 0.13 10.99 -49.70
N GLU A 54 0.23 9.67 -49.58
CA GLU A 54 -0.83 8.75 -50.04
C GLU A 54 -2.15 8.96 -49.28
N PHE A 55 -2.08 9.25 -47.98
CA PHE A 55 -3.27 9.56 -47.20
C PHE A 55 -3.90 10.89 -47.58
N GLN A 56 -3.08 11.92 -47.87
CA GLN A 56 -3.57 13.22 -48.34
C GLN A 56 -4.30 13.10 -49.69
N GLU A 57 -3.81 12.25 -50.60
CA GLU A 57 -4.49 11.92 -51.86
C GLU A 57 -5.83 11.24 -51.60
N LYS A 58 -5.91 10.33 -50.63
CA LYS A 58 -7.18 9.69 -50.25
C LYS A 58 -8.17 10.67 -49.59
N LEU A 59 -7.67 11.65 -48.85
CA LEU A 59 -8.51 12.69 -48.27
C LEU A 59 -9.09 13.63 -49.33
N SER A 60 -8.32 14.02 -50.35
CA SER A 60 -8.82 14.89 -51.41
C SER A 60 -9.88 14.22 -52.30
N GLU A 61 -9.96 12.89 -52.32
CA GLU A 61 -11.07 12.15 -52.94
C GLU A 61 -12.39 12.30 -52.16
N SER A 62 -12.33 12.50 -50.83
CA SER A 62 -13.50 12.50 -49.94
C SER A 62 -13.88 13.89 -49.39
N PHE A 63 -12.98 14.86 -49.48
CA PHE A 63 -13.12 16.22 -48.95
C PHE A 63 -12.83 17.25 -50.02
N LEU A 64 -13.67 18.28 -50.09
CA LEU A 64 -13.46 19.46 -50.93
C LEU A 64 -12.29 20.30 -50.38
N GLU A 65 -12.22 20.44 -49.06
CA GLU A 65 -11.17 21.17 -48.37
C GLU A 65 -10.88 20.55 -47.01
N VAL A 66 -9.60 20.47 -46.63
CA VAL A 66 -9.16 19.98 -45.32
C VAL A 66 -8.35 21.08 -44.64
N PHE A 67 -8.79 21.51 -43.47
CA PHE A 67 -8.10 22.52 -42.66
C PHE A 67 -7.06 21.88 -41.75
N SER A 68 -7.40 20.76 -41.11
CA SER A 68 -6.45 20.00 -40.31
C SER A 68 -6.89 18.55 -40.16
N PHE A 69 -5.95 17.68 -39.82
CA PHE A 69 -6.30 16.39 -39.26
C PHE A 69 -5.36 16.01 -38.11
N GLU A 70 -5.87 15.27 -37.14
CA GLU A 70 -5.15 14.84 -35.95
C GLU A 70 -5.39 13.34 -35.72
N GLN A 71 -4.32 12.64 -35.32
CA GLN A 71 -4.39 11.25 -34.88
C GLN A 71 -4.37 11.19 -33.35
N ASP A 72 -5.36 10.52 -32.75
CA ASP A 72 -5.39 10.27 -31.32
C ASP A 72 -4.48 9.10 -30.90
N ALA A 73 -4.26 8.92 -29.59
CA ALA A 73 -3.41 7.86 -29.05
C ALA A 73 -3.90 6.42 -29.33
N TYR A 74 -5.09 6.26 -29.90
CA TYR A 74 -5.73 4.98 -30.24
C TYR A 74 -5.80 4.73 -31.75
N GLY A 75 -5.32 5.68 -32.55
CA GLY A 75 -5.24 5.61 -34.00
C GLY A 75 -6.46 6.18 -34.74
N ASN A 76 -7.41 6.80 -34.03
CA ASN A 76 -8.49 7.51 -34.72
C ASN A 76 -7.94 8.75 -35.40
N ILE A 77 -8.38 8.98 -36.63
CA ILE A 77 -8.04 10.17 -37.40
C ILE A 77 -9.27 11.05 -37.46
N LYS A 78 -9.13 12.25 -36.89
CA LYS A 78 -10.14 13.30 -36.87
C LYS A 78 -9.73 14.36 -37.91
N VAL A 79 -10.59 14.64 -38.87
CA VAL A 79 -10.40 15.63 -39.93
C VAL A 79 -11.34 16.79 -39.67
N GLU A 80 -10.81 18.00 -39.74
CA GLU A 80 -11.56 19.25 -39.76
C GLU A 80 -11.53 19.81 -41.18
N GLY A 81 -12.70 19.92 -41.81
CA GLY A 81 -12.78 20.32 -43.20
C GLY A 81 -14.21 20.36 -43.74
N ILE A 82 -14.29 20.54 -45.05
CA ILE A 82 -15.52 20.54 -45.84
C ILE A 82 -15.54 19.21 -46.61
N GLY A 83 -16.29 18.24 -46.10
CA GLY A 83 -16.50 16.95 -46.76
C GLY A 83 -17.52 17.06 -47.89
N ASN A 84 -17.58 16.05 -48.76
CA ASN A 84 -18.54 16.02 -49.87
C ASN A 84 -20.02 16.02 -49.40
N GLU A 85 -20.30 15.48 -48.21
CA GLU A 85 -21.67 15.37 -47.66
C GLU A 85 -21.90 16.16 -46.37
N LYS A 86 -20.85 16.45 -45.60
CA LYS A 86 -20.93 17.06 -44.27
C LYS A 86 -19.73 17.97 -44.03
N GLU A 87 -19.98 19.09 -43.37
CA GLU A 87 -18.94 20.04 -42.94
C GLU A 87 -18.62 19.87 -41.46
N GLY A 88 -17.39 20.23 -41.09
CA GLY A 88 -16.93 20.31 -39.71
C GLY A 88 -15.96 19.19 -39.34
N THR A 89 -16.10 18.70 -38.11
CA THR A 89 -15.25 17.63 -37.56
C THR A 89 -15.80 16.26 -37.94
N LEU A 90 -15.04 15.50 -38.71
CA LEU A 90 -15.39 14.14 -39.15
C LEU A 90 -14.30 13.14 -38.77
N PHE A 91 -14.69 11.91 -38.47
CA PHE A 91 -13.73 10.81 -38.34
C PHE A 91 -13.56 10.15 -39.70
N VAL A 92 -12.35 9.70 -40.01
CA VAL A 92 -12.06 9.05 -41.30
C VAL A 92 -11.40 7.70 -41.11
N ASN A 93 -11.57 6.80 -42.08
CA ASN A 93 -10.84 5.56 -42.14
C ASN A 93 -9.36 5.84 -42.48
N ALA A 94 -8.45 5.28 -41.69
CA ALA A 94 -7.00 5.53 -41.80
C ALA A 94 -6.36 5.00 -43.08
N GLN A 95 -7.06 4.15 -43.84
CA GLN A 95 -6.58 3.58 -45.09
C GLN A 95 -7.25 4.19 -46.32
N THR A 96 -8.54 4.51 -46.23
CA THR A 96 -9.33 4.97 -47.38
C THR A 96 -9.61 6.48 -47.40
N GLY A 97 -9.39 7.19 -46.29
CA GLY A 97 -9.72 8.62 -46.19
C GLY A 97 -11.21 8.94 -46.14
N GLN A 98 -12.08 7.92 -46.25
CA GLN A 98 -13.53 8.10 -46.26
C GLN A 98 -14.04 8.46 -44.87
N ALA A 99 -15.03 9.36 -44.82
CA ALA A 99 -15.73 9.72 -43.60
C ALA A 99 -16.46 8.48 -43.02
N ILE A 100 -16.33 8.30 -41.72
CA ILE A 100 -16.93 7.20 -40.96
C ILE A 100 -17.72 7.74 -39.77
N ASN A 101 -18.53 6.88 -39.15
CA ASN A 101 -19.32 7.24 -37.98
C ASN A 101 -18.43 7.70 -36.83
N THR A 102 -18.96 8.63 -36.02
CA THR A 102 -18.29 9.08 -34.80
C THR A 102 -18.10 7.90 -33.83
N PRO A 103 -16.95 7.81 -33.14
CA PRO A 103 -16.75 6.83 -32.08
C PRO A 103 -17.88 6.88 -31.06
N THR A 104 -18.23 5.73 -30.50
CA THR A 104 -19.22 5.67 -29.41
C THR A 104 -18.72 6.51 -28.23
N SER A 105 -19.57 7.43 -27.76
CA SER A 105 -19.25 8.26 -26.60
C SER A 105 -18.98 7.39 -25.37
N LEU A 106 -18.04 7.84 -24.55
CA LEU A 106 -17.72 7.15 -23.32
C LEU A 106 -18.85 7.24 -22.29
N SER A 107 -18.88 6.27 -21.37
CA SER A 107 -19.79 6.32 -20.22
C SER A 107 -19.52 7.57 -19.36
N PRO A 108 -20.57 8.27 -18.87
CA PRO A 108 -20.43 9.43 -17.98
C PRO A 108 -19.62 9.17 -16.70
N VAL A 109 -19.47 7.89 -16.31
CA VAL A 109 -18.65 7.46 -15.17
C VAL A 109 -17.17 7.87 -15.34
N PHE A 110 -16.64 7.88 -16.56
CA PHE A 110 -15.25 8.29 -16.80
C PHE A 110 -15.04 9.78 -16.51
N ASP A 111 -15.95 10.65 -16.98
CA ASP A 111 -15.88 12.09 -16.74
C ASP A 111 -16.06 12.42 -15.26
N LEU A 112 -17.07 11.80 -14.61
CA LEU A 112 -17.28 11.92 -13.18
C LEU A 112 -16.03 11.51 -12.38
N SER A 113 -15.43 10.37 -12.75
CA SER A 113 -14.22 9.86 -12.08
C SER A 113 -13.04 10.80 -12.31
N ARG A 114 -12.90 11.37 -13.51
CA ARG A 114 -11.81 12.29 -13.87
C ARG A 114 -11.91 13.60 -13.12
N ASP A 115 -13.11 14.16 -13.00
CA ASP A 115 -13.32 15.42 -12.28
C ASP A 115 -13.08 15.26 -10.77
N LEU A 116 -13.53 14.15 -10.19
CA LEU A 116 -13.24 13.78 -8.81
C LEU A 116 -11.73 13.55 -8.61
N HIS A 117 -11.09 12.77 -9.47
CA HIS A 117 -9.66 12.42 -9.37
C HIS A 117 -8.74 13.63 -9.51
N ARG A 118 -9.04 14.55 -10.44
CA ARG A 118 -8.16 15.69 -10.75
C ARG A 118 -8.44 16.90 -9.88
N SER A 119 -9.68 17.09 -9.43
CA SER A 119 -10.09 18.35 -8.83
C SER A 119 -11.11 18.24 -7.71
N LEU A 120 -11.56 17.04 -7.33
CA LEU A 120 -12.59 16.85 -6.31
C LEU A 120 -13.88 17.64 -6.56
N PHE A 121 -14.19 18.00 -7.82
CA PHE A 121 -15.21 18.97 -8.21
C PHE A 121 -15.01 20.42 -7.69
N LEU A 122 -13.85 20.71 -7.09
CA LEU A 122 -13.47 22.00 -6.52
C LEU A 122 -12.59 22.85 -7.46
N LYS A 123 -12.45 22.46 -8.74
CA LYS A 123 -11.63 23.17 -9.74
C LYS A 123 -10.18 23.39 -9.24
N THR A 124 -9.70 24.63 -9.18
CA THR A 124 -8.32 24.98 -8.81
C THR A 124 -7.94 24.54 -7.38
N PRO A 125 -8.71 24.88 -6.32
CA PRO A 125 -8.46 24.37 -4.97
C PRO A 125 -8.27 22.85 -4.91
N GLY A 126 -9.14 22.09 -5.56
CA GLY A 126 -9.03 20.64 -5.54
C GLY A 126 -7.84 20.11 -6.32
N ARG A 127 -7.44 20.74 -7.42
CA ARG A 127 -6.18 20.40 -8.13
C ARG A 127 -4.97 20.56 -7.23
N ILE A 128 -4.93 21.62 -6.41
CA ILE A 128 -3.86 21.84 -5.43
C ILE A 128 -3.88 20.72 -4.38
N LEU A 129 -5.06 20.38 -3.83
CA LEU A 129 -5.20 19.30 -2.85
C LEU A 129 -4.76 17.95 -3.42
N MET A 130 -5.14 17.62 -4.65
CA MET A 130 -4.73 16.37 -5.30
C MET A 130 -3.24 16.34 -5.62
N GLY A 131 -2.65 17.48 -5.98
CA GLY A 131 -1.20 17.64 -6.10
C GLY A 131 -0.48 17.33 -4.77
N LEU A 132 -0.93 17.93 -3.67
CA LEU A 132 -0.41 17.66 -2.33
C LEU A 132 -0.62 16.21 -1.89
N ALA A 133 -1.75 15.59 -2.25
CA ALA A 133 -2.01 14.18 -1.99
C ALA A 133 -1.04 13.27 -2.75
N SER A 134 -0.70 13.59 -4.01
CA SER A 134 0.32 12.84 -4.76
C SER A 134 1.72 12.98 -4.14
N LEU A 135 2.06 14.18 -3.63
CA LEU A 135 3.31 14.41 -2.91
C LEU A 135 3.34 13.62 -1.59
N ALA A 136 2.23 13.61 -0.84
CA ALA A 136 2.10 12.80 0.37
C ALA A 136 2.22 11.29 0.08
N LEU A 137 1.75 10.82 -1.09
CA LEU A 137 1.93 9.45 -1.53
C LEU A 137 3.43 9.11 -1.77
N VAL A 138 4.22 10.03 -2.31
CA VAL A 138 5.68 9.87 -2.40
C VAL A 138 6.30 9.68 -1.02
N PHE A 139 5.93 10.52 -0.04
CA PHE A 139 6.41 10.37 1.34
C PHE A 139 5.95 9.05 1.99
N LEU A 140 4.73 8.59 1.71
CA LEU A 140 4.24 7.29 2.17
C LEU A 140 5.05 6.13 1.58
N ALA A 141 5.38 6.18 0.29
CA ALA A 141 6.20 5.17 -0.37
C ALA A 141 7.62 5.13 0.23
N ILE A 142 8.28 6.29 0.37
CA ILE A 142 9.64 6.38 0.94
C ILE A 142 9.65 5.92 2.40
N SER A 143 8.71 6.38 3.22
CA SER A 143 8.61 5.95 4.62
C SER A 143 8.27 4.47 4.75
N GLY A 144 7.48 3.91 3.82
CA GLY A 144 7.20 2.49 3.70
C GLY A 144 8.46 1.66 3.45
N ILE A 145 9.36 2.13 2.58
CA ILE A 145 10.68 1.49 2.37
C ILE A 145 11.47 1.45 3.68
N GLY A 146 11.53 2.56 4.41
CA GLY A 146 12.22 2.64 5.70
C GLY A 146 11.65 1.65 6.74
N LEU A 147 10.33 1.48 6.79
CA LEU A 147 9.67 0.51 7.66
C LEU A 147 9.95 -0.94 7.24
N HIS A 148 9.97 -1.22 5.93
CA HIS A 148 10.29 -2.53 5.38
C HIS A 148 11.72 -2.97 5.68
N LEU A 149 12.70 -2.10 5.41
CA LEU A 149 14.12 -2.34 5.71
C LEU A 149 14.30 -2.73 7.17
N LYS A 150 13.61 -2.01 8.06
CA LYS A 150 13.71 -2.24 9.49
C LYS A 150 13.00 -3.52 9.95
N ARG A 151 11.84 -3.83 9.36
CA ARG A 151 11.11 -5.07 9.64
C ARG A 151 11.89 -6.31 9.17
N ALA A 152 12.61 -6.19 8.06
CA ALA A 152 13.39 -7.28 7.50
C ALA A 152 14.70 -7.55 8.25
N GLY A 153 15.23 -6.58 9.02
CA GLY A 153 16.57 -6.68 9.63
C GLY A 153 17.69 -6.23 8.68
N GLY A 154 17.41 -5.27 7.80
CA GLY A 154 18.38 -4.68 6.88
C GLY A 154 18.20 -5.08 5.41
N LEU A 155 19.01 -4.47 4.53
CA LEU A 155 18.92 -4.56 3.07
C LEU A 155 18.95 -6.00 2.54
N LYS A 156 19.85 -6.84 3.07
CA LYS A 156 20.01 -8.24 2.63
C LYS A 156 18.77 -9.10 2.89
N ALA A 157 17.97 -8.75 3.89
CA ALA A 157 16.82 -9.52 4.30
C ALA A 157 15.51 -9.05 3.64
N VAL A 158 15.50 -7.92 2.92
CA VAL A 158 14.31 -7.36 2.25
C VAL A 158 13.68 -8.34 1.24
N PHE A 159 14.51 -9.20 0.64
CA PHE A 159 14.08 -10.21 -0.33
C PHE A 159 13.48 -11.47 0.32
N LYS A 160 13.56 -11.63 1.65
CA LYS A 160 12.94 -12.78 2.32
C LYS A 160 11.42 -12.73 2.18
N LYS A 161 10.79 -13.91 2.08
CA LYS A 161 9.34 -14.04 1.98
C LYS A 161 8.67 -13.53 3.27
N ILE A 162 7.70 -12.63 3.14
CA ILE A 162 6.87 -12.22 4.27
C ILE A 162 5.80 -13.29 4.45
N ASN A 163 5.85 -14.01 5.55
CA ASN A 163 4.81 -14.97 5.89
C ASN A 163 3.57 -14.21 6.39
N VAL A 164 2.48 -14.25 5.62
CA VAL A 164 1.22 -13.59 5.97
C VAL A 164 0.51 -14.38 7.07
N LEU A 165 0.53 -13.84 8.29
CA LEU A 165 -0.23 -14.35 9.43
C LEU A 165 -1.48 -13.50 9.67
N GLU A 166 -1.38 -12.22 9.37
CA GLU A 166 -2.46 -11.25 9.43
C GLU A 166 -2.65 -10.54 8.09
N ILE A 167 -3.80 -10.73 7.47
CA ILE A 167 -4.10 -10.10 6.18
C ILE A 167 -3.98 -8.56 6.29
N LYS A 168 -4.47 -7.97 7.39
CA LYS A 168 -4.43 -6.51 7.59
C LYS A 168 -3.00 -5.97 7.60
N ARG A 169 -2.15 -6.46 8.49
CA ARG A 169 -0.79 -5.94 8.70
C ARG A 169 0.23 -6.54 7.74
N ASP A 170 0.26 -7.87 7.63
CA ASP A 170 1.27 -8.57 6.84
C ASP A 170 0.93 -8.53 5.35
N GLY A 171 -0.36 -8.56 4.99
CA GLY A 171 -0.81 -8.31 3.62
C GLY A 171 -0.53 -6.89 3.15
N HIS A 172 -0.77 -5.87 4.00
CA HIS A 172 -0.38 -4.48 3.68
C HIS A 172 1.12 -4.36 3.41
N ALA A 173 1.95 -4.98 4.26
CA ALA A 173 3.39 -5.00 4.06
C ALA A 173 3.77 -5.74 2.76
N GLN A 174 3.22 -6.93 2.50
CA GLN A 174 3.56 -7.68 1.30
C GLN A 174 3.15 -6.96 0.02
N LEU A 175 1.94 -6.42 -0.03
CA LEU A 175 1.41 -5.75 -1.22
C LEU A 175 2.09 -4.42 -1.48
N SER A 176 2.36 -3.62 -0.44
CA SER A 176 3.13 -2.36 -0.58
C SER A 176 4.53 -2.60 -1.11
N ARG A 177 5.17 -3.71 -0.74
CA ARG A 177 6.48 -4.10 -1.27
C ARG A 177 6.39 -4.49 -2.75
N LEU A 178 5.39 -5.29 -3.12
CA LEU A 178 5.20 -5.74 -4.50
C LEU A 178 4.93 -4.56 -5.45
N LEU A 179 4.10 -3.61 -5.02
CA LEU A 179 3.66 -2.48 -5.84
C LEU A 179 4.51 -1.22 -5.67
N LEU A 180 5.62 -1.29 -4.94
CA LEU A 180 6.40 -0.10 -4.58
C LEU A 180 6.85 0.71 -5.80
N ILE A 181 7.43 0.03 -6.80
CA ILE A 181 7.94 0.68 -8.02
C ILE A 181 6.82 1.36 -8.81
N PRO A 182 5.73 0.68 -9.20
CA PRO A 182 4.65 1.35 -9.93
C PRO A 182 3.96 2.43 -9.09
N ILE A 183 3.81 2.28 -7.77
CA ILE A 183 3.30 3.35 -6.89
C ILE A 183 4.18 4.60 -6.97
N LEU A 184 5.51 4.45 -6.92
CA LEU A 184 6.44 5.58 -7.02
C LEU A 184 6.34 6.27 -8.38
N ILE A 185 6.21 5.52 -9.48
CA ILE A 185 6.05 6.08 -10.83
C ILE A 185 4.73 6.87 -10.93
N ILE A 186 3.61 6.31 -10.46
CA ILE A 186 2.30 6.99 -10.47
C ILE A 186 2.33 8.26 -9.60
N ALA A 187 2.94 8.17 -8.41
CA ALA A 187 3.04 9.30 -7.49
C ALA A 187 3.93 10.42 -8.06
N ALA A 188 5.11 10.08 -8.59
CA ALA A 188 6.04 11.05 -9.16
C ALA A 188 5.46 11.73 -10.42
N SER A 189 4.81 10.95 -11.30
CA SER A 189 4.13 11.50 -12.49
C SER A 189 2.97 12.41 -12.10
N GLY A 190 2.18 12.04 -11.08
CA GLY A 190 1.12 12.89 -10.54
C GLY A 190 1.64 14.21 -9.96
N VAL A 191 2.73 14.17 -9.19
CA VAL A 191 3.41 15.37 -8.67
C VAL A 191 3.88 16.25 -9.83
N TYR A 192 4.53 15.67 -10.83
CA TYR A 192 5.04 16.39 -12.00
C TYR A 192 3.92 17.08 -12.78
N LEU A 193 2.85 16.35 -13.13
CA LEU A 193 1.71 16.89 -13.87
C LEU A 193 1.01 18.01 -13.08
N SER A 194 0.90 17.87 -11.75
CA SER A 194 0.39 18.94 -10.89
C SER A 194 1.31 20.15 -10.90
N ALA A 195 2.63 19.97 -10.81
CA ALA A 195 3.59 21.07 -10.79
C ALA A 195 3.58 21.87 -12.09
N VAL A 196 3.67 21.19 -13.25
CA VAL A 196 3.68 21.84 -14.57
C VAL A 196 2.38 22.59 -14.83
N ARG A 197 1.24 22.12 -14.29
CA ARG A 197 -0.05 22.81 -14.43
C ARG A 197 -0.06 24.22 -13.82
N PHE A 198 0.72 24.44 -12.77
CA PHE A 198 0.83 25.73 -12.06
C PHE A 198 2.14 26.46 -12.38
N ALA A 199 3.05 25.85 -13.14
CA ALA A 199 4.25 26.50 -13.59
C ALA A 199 3.92 27.58 -14.63
N PRO A 200 4.62 28.72 -14.64
CA PRO A 200 4.53 29.67 -15.74
C PRO A 200 4.97 29.00 -17.04
N ALA A 201 4.42 29.44 -18.17
CA ALA A 201 4.90 28.99 -19.48
C ALA A 201 6.39 29.32 -19.58
N LEU A 202 7.22 28.28 -19.72
CA LEU A 202 8.64 28.48 -19.99
C LEU A 202 8.76 29.11 -21.37
N PRO A 203 9.61 30.14 -21.56
CA PRO A 203 9.87 30.66 -22.89
C PRO A 203 10.40 29.51 -23.76
N ASN A 204 9.72 29.26 -24.88
CA ASN A 204 10.21 28.34 -25.90
C ASN A 204 11.57 28.87 -26.34
N THR A 205 12.66 28.23 -25.91
CA THR A 205 13.97 28.55 -26.45
C THR A 205 13.98 27.92 -27.84
N PRO A 206 13.97 28.70 -28.93
CA PRO A 206 13.93 28.12 -30.25
C PRO A 206 15.15 27.21 -30.41
N THR A 207 14.88 25.92 -30.61
CA THR A 207 15.94 24.97 -30.98
C THR A 207 16.45 25.41 -32.35
N ALA A 208 17.77 25.45 -32.55
CA ALA A 208 18.35 25.91 -33.80
C ALA A 208 17.70 25.16 -35.00
N PRO A 209 17.23 25.87 -36.03
CA PRO A 209 16.61 25.23 -37.18
C PRO A 209 17.65 24.30 -37.82
N THR A 210 17.37 23.00 -37.81
CA THR A 210 18.20 22.03 -38.51
C THR A 210 17.54 21.75 -39.84
N VAL A 211 18.16 22.18 -40.94
CA VAL A 211 17.63 21.92 -42.28
C VAL A 211 17.90 20.45 -42.61
N GLY A 212 16.94 19.60 -42.29
CA GLY A 212 16.85 18.25 -42.84
C GLY A 212 16.31 18.28 -44.27
N SER A 213 16.45 17.17 -45.00
CA SER A 213 15.87 16.98 -46.33
C SER A 213 14.93 15.78 -46.33
N VAL A 214 14.02 15.70 -45.35
CA VAL A 214 12.99 14.65 -45.36
C VAL A 214 11.89 15.11 -46.32
N PRO A 215 11.71 14.45 -47.47
CA PRO A 215 10.62 14.79 -48.37
C PRO A 215 9.30 14.29 -47.79
N LEU A 216 8.22 15.05 -48.02
CA LEU A 216 6.87 14.79 -47.50
C LEU A 216 6.40 13.35 -47.79
N ASN A 217 6.77 12.81 -48.96
CA ASN A 217 6.42 11.46 -49.42
C ASN A 217 7.12 10.32 -48.67
N LYS A 218 8.07 10.59 -47.77
CA LYS A 218 8.72 9.57 -46.93
C LYS A 218 8.20 9.56 -45.50
N ILE A 219 7.34 10.51 -45.13
CA ILE A 219 6.75 10.56 -43.79
C ILE A 219 5.66 9.50 -43.73
N LEU A 220 5.74 8.60 -42.75
CA LEU A 220 4.74 7.56 -42.53
C LEU A 220 3.57 8.12 -41.73
N LEU A 221 2.34 7.77 -42.12
CA LEU A 221 1.13 8.28 -41.45
C LEU A 221 1.10 7.92 -39.96
N LYS A 222 1.63 6.76 -39.58
CA LYS A 222 1.68 6.29 -38.18
C LYS A 222 2.51 7.17 -37.24
N ASP A 223 3.42 7.97 -37.78
CA ASP A 223 4.33 8.84 -37.02
C ASP A 223 3.79 10.29 -36.94
N VAL A 224 2.70 10.57 -37.67
CA VAL A 224 2.06 11.88 -37.76
C VAL A 224 1.02 12.02 -36.66
N LYS A 225 1.21 13.03 -35.80
CA LYS A 225 0.26 13.38 -34.75
C LYS A 225 -0.79 14.35 -35.25
N LYS A 226 -0.38 15.41 -35.96
CA LYS A 226 -1.29 16.43 -36.49
C LYS A 226 -0.72 17.05 -37.75
N VAL A 227 -1.59 17.35 -38.71
CA VAL A 227 -1.29 18.18 -39.87
C VAL A 227 -2.24 19.36 -39.90
N SER A 228 -1.68 20.56 -40.03
CA SER A 228 -2.44 21.80 -40.18
C SER A 228 -2.12 22.41 -41.53
N TYR A 229 -3.15 22.59 -42.36
CA TYR A 229 -3.01 23.16 -43.69
C TYR A 229 -3.04 24.70 -43.60
N PRO A 230 -2.27 25.38 -44.46
CA PRO A 230 -2.19 26.83 -44.44
C PRO A 230 -3.47 27.47 -44.98
N VAL A 231 -4.00 28.46 -44.28
CA VAL A 231 -5.21 29.19 -44.69
C VAL A 231 -4.85 30.23 -45.77
N VAL A 232 -3.65 30.81 -45.67
CA VAL A 232 -3.13 31.81 -46.60
C VAL A 232 -1.84 31.30 -47.25
N ASP A 233 -1.53 31.74 -48.46
CA ASP A 233 -0.40 31.22 -49.25
C ASP A 233 0.99 31.44 -48.63
N ASP A 234 1.13 32.39 -47.71
CA ASP A 234 2.40 32.69 -47.02
C ASP A 234 2.58 31.85 -45.73
N GLU A 235 1.58 31.06 -45.34
CA GLU A 235 1.67 30.17 -44.20
C GLU A 235 2.25 28.79 -44.60
N PRO A 236 3.09 28.17 -43.76
CA PRO A 236 3.61 26.84 -44.02
C PRO A 236 2.55 25.76 -43.71
N LEU A 237 2.63 24.64 -44.44
CA LEU A 237 2.03 23.37 -44.02
C LEU A 237 2.79 22.86 -42.79
N VAL A 238 2.08 22.66 -41.67
CA VAL A 238 2.68 22.22 -40.41
C VAL A 238 2.36 20.75 -40.18
N VAL A 239 3.40 19.92 -40.06
CA VAL A 239 3.30 18.49 -39.74
C VAL A 239 3.95 18.25 -38.38
N GLU A 240 3.13 18.00 -37.37
CA GLU A 240 3.56 17.61 -36.02
C GLU A 240 3.77 16.09 -35.98
N LEU A 241 5.00 15.65 -35.72
CA LEU A 241 5.37 14.27 -35.43
C LEU A 241 5.46 14.05 -33.92
N LEU A 242 5.78 12.83 -33.50
CA LEU A 242 5.95 12.49 -32.08
C LEU A 242 7.08 13.26 -31.38
N GLU A 243 8.15 13.59 -32.12
CA GLU A 243 9.39 14.13 -31.55
C GLU A 243 9.80 15.51 -32.08
N GLU A 244 9.22 15.92 -33.20
CA GLU A 244 9.56 17.13 -33.94
C GLU A 244 8.36 17.66 -34.73
N THR A 245 8.42 18.93 -35.11
CA THR A 245 7.46 19.59 -35.97
C THR A 245 8.18 20.05 -37.24
N LEU A 246 7.61 19.68 -38.39
CA LEU A 246 8.13 19.97 -39.71
C LEU A 246 7.26 21.04 -40.38
N PHE A 247 7.90 22.04 -40.98
CA PHE A 247 7.24 23.14 -41.67
C PHE A 247 7.59 23.09 -43.16
N PHE A 248 6.58 22.93 -44.00
CA PHE A 248 6.73 22.85 -45.45
C PHE A 248 6.16 24.09 -46.12
N ASP A 249 6.85 24.60 -47.14
CA ASP A 249 6.32 25.66 -47.99
C ASP A 249 5.21 25.11 -48.92
N LYS A 250 4.06 25.80 -48.97
CA LYS A 250 2.86 25.36 -49.70
C LYS A 250 3.11 25.23 -51.21
N LYS A 251 3.88 26.14 -51.81
CA LYS A 251 4.07 26.24 -53.27
C LYS A 251 5.15 25.28 -53.77
N SER A 252 6.22 25.14 -53.02
CA SER A 252 7.38 24.32 -53.41
C SER A 252 7.37 22.91 -52.81
N GLY A 253 6.57 22.66 -51.77
CA GLY A 253 6.55 21.39 -51.03
C GLY A 253 7.87 21.08 -50.31
N LYS A 254 8.76 22.07 -50.18
CA LYS A 254 10.08 21.91 -49.56
C LYS A 254 10.01 22.16 -48.07
N LEU A 255 10.81 21.42 -47.31
CA LEU A 255 10.98 21.62 -45.88
C LEU A 255 11.70 22.96 -45.64
N THR A 256 11.04 23.87 -44.95
CA THR A 256 11.54 25.21 -44.63
C THR A 256 12.18 25.25 -43.25
N LYS A 257 11.61 24.52 -42.29
CA LYS A 257 12.05 24.53 -40.89
C LYS A 257 11.70 23.22 -40.20
N THR A 258 12.57 22.81 -39.27
CA THR A 258 12.33 21.72 -38.32
C THR A 258 12.48 22.28 -36.91
N GLU A 259 11.50 22.01 -36.04
CA GLU A 259 11.56 22.32 -34.62
C GLU A 259 11.49 21.04 -33.81
N GLN A 260 12.49 20.79 -32.97
CA GLN A 260 12.43 19.66 -32.06
C GLN A 260 11.51 19.95 -30.87
N LEU A 261 10.80 18.91 -30.41
CA LEU A 261 9.95 19.02 -29.23
C LEU A 261 10.82 19.31 -27.98
N PRO A 262 10.60 20.41 -27.26
CA PRO A 262 11.40 20.77 -26.08
C PRO A 262 11.38 19.67 -25.01
N LEU A 263 12.47 19.58 -24.22
CA LEU A 263 12.58 18.59 -23.15
C LEU A 263 11.42 18.65 -22.14
N SER A 264 10.92 19.85 -21.83
CA SER A 264 9.77 20.05 -20.95
C SER A 264 8.50 19.39 -21.48
N GLU A 265 8.24 19.53 -22.77
CA GLU A 265 7.09 18.95 -23.47
C GLU A 265 7.22 17.43 -23.59
N ARG A 266 8.43 16.93 -23.91
CA ARG A 266 8.75 15.50 -23.90
C ARG A 266 8.49 14.87 -22.52
N LEU A 267 8.99 15.51 -21.46
CA LEU A 267 8.76 15.06 -20.08
C LEU A 267 7.28 15.15 -19.69
N ARG A 268 6.54 16.16 -20.16
CA ARG A 268 5.09 16.27 -19.92
C ARG A 268 4.33 15.13 -20.57
N VAL A 269 4.61 14.81 -21.83
CA VAL A 269 3.99 13.67 -22.55
C VAL A 269 4.34 12.35 -21.85
N LEU A 270 5.62 12.15 -21.49
CA LEU A 270 6.05 10.96 -20.76
C LEU A 270 5.31 10.79 -19.44
N ASN A 271 5.29 11.82 -18.59
CA ASN A 271 4.59 11.75 -17.29
C ASN A 271 3.08 11.60 -17.47
N PHE A 272 2.50 12.18 -18.52
CA PHE A 272 1.10 11.99 -18.84
C PHE A 272 0.79 10.52 -19.16
N VAL A 273 1.53 9.90 -20.08
CA VAL A 273 1.39 8.46 -20.41
C VAL A 273 1.66 7.57 -19.19
N LEU A 274 2.69 7.87 -18.40
CA LEU A 274 3.01 7.14 -17.18
C LEU A 274 1.90 7.22 -16.12
N HIS A 275 1.12 8.29 -16.09
CA HIS A 275 0.03 8.47 -15.13
C HIS A 275 -1.32 7.95 -15.63
N THR A 276 -1.63 8.09 -16.91
CA THR A 276 -2.95 7.78 -17.48
C THR A 276 -3.03 6.40 -18.15
N GLY A 277 -1.91 5.82 -18.59
CA GLY A 277 -1.91 4.58 -19.37
C GLY A 277 -2.31 4.79 -20.83
N GLU A 278 -2.43 6.05 -21.27
CA GLU A 278 -2.84 6.39 -22.63
C GLU A 278 -1.88 5.81 -23.67
N GLY A 279 -2.43 5.28 -24.76
CA GLY A 279 -1.67 4.65 -25.84
C GLY A 279 -1.06 3.27 -25.53
N THR A 280 -1.06 2.78 -24.28
CA THR A 280 -0.29 1.58 -23.88
C THR A 280 -1.10 0.56 -23.07
N ARG A 281 -1.56 -0.53 -23.71
CA ARG A 281 -2.41 -1.56 -23.05
C ARG A 281 -1.73 -2.21 -21.84
N GLY A 282 -0.45 -2.53 -21.96
CA GLY A 282 0.30 -3.20 -20.91
C GLY A 282 0.46 -2.30 -19.68
N TRP A 283 0.82 -1.04 -19.89
CA TRP A 283 0.99 -0.07 -18.80
C TRP A 283 -0.36 0.28 -18.14
N ALA A 284 -1.43 0.46 -18.90
CA ALA A 284 -2.79 0.61 -18.35
C ALA A 284 -3.18 -0.56 -17.42
N GLY A 285 -2.78 -1.80 -17.76
CA GLY A 285 -2.98 -2.96 -16.89
C GLY A 285 -2.16 -2.91 -15.60
N VAL A 286 -0.91 -2.44 -15.67
CA VAL A 286 -0.08 -2.19 -14.48
C VAL A 286 -0.71 -1.11 -13.59
N LEU A 287 -1.21 -0.03 -14.17
CA LEU A 287 -1.92 1.02 -13.44
C LEU A 287 -3.15 0.47 -12.72
N LEU A 288 -4.00 -0.31 -13.41
CA LEU A 288 -5.21 -0.91 -12.81
C LEU A 288 -4.87 -1.80 -11.62
N LEU A 289 -3.91 -2.72 -11.76
CA LEU A 289 -3.48 -3.59 -10.68
C LEU A 289 -2.89 -2.79 -9.51
N THR A 290 -2.16 -1.73 -9.81
CA THR A 290 -1.54 -0.86 -8.80
C THR A 290 -2.59 -0.07 -8.04
N THR A 291 -3.57 0.53 -8.72
CA THR A 291 -4.65 1.29 -8.07
C THR A 291 -5.56 0.40 -7.23
N LEU A 292 -5.87 -0.82 -7.70
CA LEU A 292 -6.61 -1.82 -6.91
C LEU A 292 -5.84 -2.18 -5.64
N GLY A 293 -4.53 -2.38 -5.76
CA GLY A 293 -3.68 -2.60 -4.59
C GLY A 293 -3.62 -1.39 -3.66
N MET A 294 -3.59 -0.17 -4.19
CA MET A 294 -3.62 1.06 -3.38
C MET A 294 -4.93 1.25 -2.63
N VAL A 295 -6.08 0.81 -3.18
CA VAL A 295 -7.36 0.76 -2.46
C VAL A 295 -7.24 -0.15 -1.24
N PHE A 296 -6.68 -1.35 -1.42
CA PHE A 296 -6.41 -2.27 -0.31
C PHE A 296 -5.44 -1.68 0.73
N LEU A 297 -4.35 -1.05 0.27
CA LEU A 297 -3.35 -0.42 1.15
C LEU A 297 -3.96 0.73 1.95
N SER A 298 -4.79 1.56 1.33
CA SER A 298 -5.51 2.65 1.98
C SER A 298 -6.47 2.12 3.04
N PHE A 299 -7.29 1.12 2.69
CA PHE A 299 -8.24 0.51 3.62
C PHE A 299 -7.55 -0.13 4.83
N THR A 300 -6.53 -0.94 4.60
CA THR A 300 -5.75 -1.57 5.69
C THR A 300 -4.97 -0.54 6.50
N GLY A 301 -4.48 0.54 5.89
CA GLY A 301 -3.87 1.67 6.57
C GLY A 301 -4.82 2.35 7.55
N PHE A 302 -6.05 2.67 7.12
CA PHE A 302 -7.08 3.22 8.00
C PHE A 302 -7.45 2.29 9.16
N GLN A 303 -7.54 0.98 8.91
CA GLN A 303 -7.78 0.01 9.97
C GLN A 303 -6.67 0.05 11.03
N MET A 304 -5.40 0.20 10.64
CA MET A 304 -4.28 0.33 11.58
C MET A 304 -4.30 1.67 12.33
N VAL A 305 -4.69 2.77 11.67
CA VAL A 305 -4.89 4.07 12.32
C VAL A 305 -5.99 3.97 13.39
N ALA A 306 -7.15 3.41 13.04
CA ALA A 306 -8.26 3.21 13.96
C ALA A 306 -7.86 2.31 15.14
N GLN A 307 -7.09 1.25 14.90
CA GLN A 307 -6.55 0.40 15.96
C GLN A 307 -5.63 1.17 16.89
N LYS A 308 -4.71 1.99 16.35
CA LYS A 308 -3.83 2.84 17.16
C LYS A 308 -4.61 3.84 18.02
N TRP A 309 -5.71 4.41 17.51
CA TRP A 309 -6.56 5.29 18.29
C TRP A 309 -7.34 4.56 19.38
N ARG A 310 -7.81 3.32 19.14
CA ARG A 310 -8.43 2.49 20.17
C ARG A 310 -7.48 2.20 21.33
N LEU A 311 -6.19 2.02 21.06
CA LEU A 311 -5.16 1.82 22.10
C LEU A 311 -4.90 3.06 22.96
N LYS A 312 -5.38 4.26 22.59
CA LYS A 312 -5.32 5.43 23.49
C LYS A 312 -6.12 5.22 24.78
N LYS A 313 -7.12 4.32 24.78
CA LYS A 313 -7.87 3.94 26.00
C LYS A 313 -6.92 3.50 27.12
N HIS A 314 -5.78 2.92 26.78
CA HIS A 314 -4.81 2.38 27.72
C HIS A 314 -3.78 3.41 28.21
N GLN A 315 -3.89 4.67 27.80
CA GLN A 315 -3.08 5.78 28.33
C GLN A 315 -3.69 6.28 29.64
N VAL A 316 -3.50 5.49 30.70
CA VAL A 316 -3.93 5.81 32.07
C VAL A 316 -2.75 6.44 32.83
N MET A 317 -3.04 7.32 33.79
CA MET A 317 -2.01 7.88 34.67
C MET A 317 -1.30 6.75 35.46
N PRO A 318 0.02 6.84 35.67
CA PRO A 318 0.74 5.87 36.49
C PRO A 318 0.20 5.84 37.94
N THR A 319 -0.31 4.70 38.39
CA THR A 319 -0.75 4.50 39.78
C THR A 319 -0.29 3.14 40.31
N ASP A 320 0.10 3.08 41.58
CA ASP A 320 0.48 1.87 42.30
C ASP A 320 -0.54 1.50 43.41
N ASP A 321 -1.79 1.92 43.27
CA ASP A 321 -2.87 1.74 44.25
C ASP A 321 -3.48 0.32 44.27
N ALA A 322 -3.10 -0.55 43.33
CA ALA A 322 -3.43 -1.98 43.33
C ALA A 322 -2.23 -2.81 43.82
N GLU A 323 -2.50 -3.97 44.43
CA GLU A 323 -1.46 -4.94 44.79
C GLU A 323 -0.84 -5.60 43.55
N ILE A 324 -1.64 -5.75 42.49
CA ILE A 324 -1.24 -6.33 41.20
C ILE A 324 -1.13 -5.22 40.16
N ILE A 325 0.01 -5.17 39.47
CA ILE A 325 0.26 -4.26 38.36
C ILE A 325 0.59 -5.10 37.12
N VAL A 326 -0.11 -4.86 36.01
CA VAL A 326 0.14 -5.48 34.71
C VAL A 326 0.76 -4.44 33.79
N LEU A 327 2.02 -4.64 33.41
CA LEU A 327 2.76 -3.74 32.52
C LEU A 327 2.81 -4.31 31.11
N VAL A 328 2.28 -3.56 30.14
CA VAL A 328 2.05 -4.04 28.78
C VAL A 328 2.97 -3.35 27.77
N GLY A 329 3.82 -4.13 27.11
CA GLY A 329 4.58 -3.73 25.93
C GLY A 329 3.92 -4.27 24.66
N SER A 330 3.38 -3.39 23.81
CA SER A 330 2.58 -3.79 22.66
C SER A 330 2.81 -2.87 21.47
N GLU A 331 3.26 -3.44 20.35
CA GLU A 331 3.49 -2.65 19.14
C GLU A 331 2.21 -2.33 18.37
N THR A 332 1.36 -3.35 18.18
CA THR A 332 0.16 -3.25 17.33
C THR A 332 -1.11 -3.65 18.08
N GLY A 333 -1.11 -3.58 19.41
CA GLY A 333 -2.29 -3.88 20.23
C GLY A 333 -2.57 -5.36 20.49
N HIS A 334 -1.79 -6.29 19.94
CA HIS A 334 -2.02 -7.72 20.16
C HIS A 334 -1.85 -8.11 21.63
N THR A 335 -0.77 -7.67 22.28
CA THR A 335 -0.53 -7.93 23.70
C THR A 335 -1.62 -7.31 24.58
N TRP A 336 -2.12 -6.13 24.19
CA TRP A 336 -3.21 -5.45 24.90
C TRP A 336 -4.47 -6.29 24.96
N ARG A 337 -4.82 -7.01 23.88
CA ARG A 337 -5.96 -7.94 23.89
C ARG A 337 -5.84 -9.04 24.95
N PHE A 338 -4.63 -9.55 25.19
CA PHE A 338 -4.39 -10.55 26.24
C PHE A 338 -4.40 -9.93 27.64
N ALA A 339 -3.86 -8.72 27.77
CA ALA A 339 -3.90 -7.96 29.02
C ALA A 339 -5.33 -7.58 29.41
N ASP A 340 -6.16 -7.14 28.46
CA ASP A 340 -7.58 -6.83 28.68
C ASP A 340 -8.34 -8.08 29.15
N ALA A 341 -8.09 -9.24 28.53
CA ALA A 341 -8.70 -10.51 28.95
C ALA A 341 -8.25 -10.97 30.34
N LEU A 342 -7.01 -10.63 30.74
CA LEU A 342 -6.49 -10.89 32.08
C LEU A 342 -7.11 -9.96 33.12
N GLU A 343 -7.22 -8.66 32.80
CA GLU A 343 -7.85 -7.64 33.62
C GLU A 343 -9.31 -7.99 33.90
N ASP A 344 -10.06 -8.39 32.87
CA ASP A 344 -11.43 -8.86 33.02
C ASP A 344 -11.53 -10.08 33.95
N ALA A 345 -10.61 -11.05 33.84
CA ALA A 345 -10.60 -12.23 34.70
C ALA A 345 -10.27 -11.89 36.17
N PHE A 346 -9.42 -10.89 36.42
CA PHE A 346 -9.19 -10.36 37.77
C PHE A 346 -10.43 -9.64 38.30
N ALA A 347 -11.09 -8.83 37.46
CA ALA A 347 -12.31 -8.11 37.82
C ALA A 347 -13.46 -9.06 38.18
N GLU A 348 -13.62 -10.18 37.47
CA GLU A 348 -14.60 -11.23 37.79
C GLU A 348 -14.39 -11.82 39.19
N LYS A 349 -13.13 -11.90 39.65
CA LYS A 349 -12.77 -12.33 41.01
C LYS A 349 -12.72 -11.18 42.02
N LYS A 350 -13.11 -9.96 41.63
CA LYS A 350 -13.06 -8.72 42.43
C LYS A 350 -11.65 -8.41 42.95
N ILE A 351 -10.62 -8.84 42.23
CA ILE A 351 -9.23 -8.54 42.54
C ILE A 351 -8.87 -7.26 41.82
N LYS A 352 -8.44 -6.25 42.56
CA LYS A 352 -8.02 -4.96 41.99
C LYS A 352 -6.67 -5.12 41.28
N VAL A 353 -6.62 -4.70 40.02
CA VAL A 353 -5.41 -4.73 39.17
C VAL A 353 -5.26 -3.40 38.44
N ASN A 354 -4.02 -2.94 38.28
CA ASN A 354 -3.69 -1.78 37.45
C ASN A 354 -3.02 -2.23 36.16
N THR A 355 -3.70 -2.12 35.03
CA THR A 355 -3.16 -2.47 33.71
C THR A 355 -2.65 -1.20 33.01
N LEU A 356 -1.33 -1.11 32.82
CA LEU A 356 -0.65 0.09 32.34
C LEU A 356 0.28 -0.23 31.17
N GLY A 357 0.46 0.74 30.27
CA GLY A 357 1.54 0.68 29.28
C GLY A 357 2.91 0.73 29.97
N MET A 358 3.90 0.03 29.43
CA MET A 358 5.26 0.03 29.99
C MET A 358 5.91 1.42 30.06
N GLU A 359 5.47 2.37 29.25
CA GLU A 359 5.87 3.77 29.30
C GLU A 359 5.39 4.50 30.58
N ASN A 360 4.35 3.96 31.21
CA ASN A 360 3.65 4.52 32.36
C ASN A 360 3.90 3.69 33.64
N ILE A 361 5.00 2.96 33.71
CA ILE A 361 5.39 2.23 34.92
C ILE A 361 5.43 3.20 36.11
N PRO A 362 4.68 2.95 37.22
CA PRO A 362 4.66 3.84 38.37
C PRO A 362 5.89 3.63 39.26
N LYS A 363 6.12 4.54 40.23
CA LYS A 363 7.02 4.27 41.36
C LYS A 363 6.35 3.22 42.23
N ILE A 364 6.97 2.05 42.35
CA ILE A 364 6.42 0.91 43.07
C ILE A 364 6.77 1.06 44.56
N SER A 365 5.74 1.04 45.41
CA SER A 365 5.90 1.09 46.87
C SER A 365 5.38 -0.18 47.55
N GLY A 366 5.98 -0.54 48.69
CA GLY A 366 5.53 -1.65 49.53
C GLY A 366 5.72 -3.04 48.92
N HIS A 367 4.75 -3.93 49.16
CA HIS A 367 4.70 -5.29 48.64
C HIS A 367 3.78 -5.37 47.41
N LYS A 368 4.30 -5.76 46.25
CA LYS A 368 3.54 -5.77 44.98
C LYS A 368 3.77 -7.02 44.15
N THR A 369 2.80 -7.33 43.29
CA THR A 369 2.95 -8.30 42.20
C THR A 369 2.96 -7.58 40.86
N VAL A 370 3.99 -7.80 40.03
CA VAL A 370 4.13 -7.16 38.72
C VAL A 370 4.18 -8.20 37.60
N PHE A 371 3.20 -8.18 36.70
CA PHE A 371 3.18 -9.01 35.51
C PHE A 371 3.61 -8.20 34.28
N PHE A 372 4.72 -8.58 33.67
CA PHE A 372 5.21 -7.96 32.44
C PHE A 372 4.72 -8.76 31.23
N LEU A 373 3.83 -8.18 30.42
CA LEU A 373 3.36 -8.77 29.17
C LEU A 373 3.95 -7.96 28.02
N THR A 374 4.92 -8.48 27.29
CA THR A 374 5.62 -7.67 26.26
C THR A 374 5.81 -8.40 24.93
N SER A 375 5.50 -7.71 23.83
CA SER A 375 5.82 -8.17 22.48
C SER A 375 7.25 -7.85 22.09
N THR A 376 7.83 -8.58 21.15
CA THR A 376 9.09 -8.23 20.49
C THR A 376 8.84 -7.69 19.07
N TYR A 377 9.61 -6.69 18.62
CA TYR A 377 9.44 -6.06 17.31
C TYR A 377 10.72 -6.03 16.47
N GLY A 378 10.57 -6.19 15.14
CA GLY A 378 11.70 -6.15 14.20
C GLY A 378 12.70 -7.26 14.49
N ASP A 379 13.98 -6.89 14.63
CA ASP A 379 15.10 -7.80 14.87
C ASP A 379 15.39 -8.00 16.37
N GLY A 380 14.33 -8.11 17.16
CA GLY A 380 14.45 -8.34 18.60
C GLY A 380 14.31 -7.09 19.50
N ASP A 381 13.90 -5.96 18.94
CA ASP A 381 13.74 -4.70 19.66
C ASP A 381 12.49 -4.66 20.56
N ALA A 382 12.54 -3.72 21.52
CA ALA A 382 11.38 -3.30 22.30
C ALA A 382 10.24 -2.73 21.43
N PRO A 383 8.97 -2.99 21.80
CA PRO A 383 7.84 -2.26 21.23
C PRO A 383 7.96 -0.79 21.61
N GLU A 384 7.34 0.08 20.82
CA GLU A 384 7.48 1.53 20.91
C GLU A 384 7.20 2.06 22.32
N ASN A 385 6.19 1.49 22.96
CA ASN A 385 5.71 1.88 24.28
C ASN A 385 6.53 1.25 25.43
N ALA A 386 7.48 0.35 25.15
CA ALA A 386 8.35 -0.25 26.18
C ALA A 386 9.82 0.17 26.08
N LYS A 387 10.21 1.03 25.12
CA LYS A 387 11.62 1.41 24.89
C LYS A 387 12.31 2.02 26.11
N GLY A 388 11.56 2.70 26.98
CA GLY A 388 12.10 3.37 28.17
C GLY A 388 12.19 2.48 29.40
N VAL A 389 11.47 1.35 29.44
CA VAL A 389 11.18 0.63 30.69
C VAL A 389 12.46 0.12 31.36
N ILE A 390 13.40 -0.45 30.60
CA ILE A 390 14.66 -0.98 31.13
C ILE A 390 15.45 0.10 31.88
N LYS A 391 15.48 1.34 31.35
CA LYS A 391 16.18 2.46 31.98
C LYS A 391 15.47 2.94 33.25
N GLN A 392 14.16 2.74 33.34
CA GLN A 392 13.33 3.19 34.45
C GLN A 392 13.26 2.16 35.59
N LEU A 393 13.46 0.86 35.32
CA LEU A 393 13.28 -0.23 36.29
C LEU A 393 13.92 0.05 37.66
N LYS A 394 15.22 0.37 37.70
CA LYS A 394 15.94 0.62 38.96
C LYS A 394 15.34 1.77 39.77
N ALA A 395 14.96 2.85 39.10
CA ALA A 395 14.37 4.02 39.74
C ALA A 395 12.94 3.77 40.21
N GLN A 396 12.15 3.02 39.42
CA GLN A 396 10.75 2.74 39.77
C GLN A 396 10.61 1.68 40.87
N PHE A 397 11.58 0.78 41.01
CA PHE A 397 11.57 -0.26 42.04
C PHE A 397 12.29 0.18 43.33
N SER A 398 12.85 1.38 43.41
CA SER A 398 13.70 1.79 44.54
C SER A 398 12.99 1.77 45.90
N ASN A 399 11.68 2.03 45.91
CA ASN A 399 10.88 2.14 47.13
C ASN A 399 10.09 0.87 47.45
N ALA A 400 10.24 -0.19 46.65
CA ALA A 400 9.51 -1.42 46.87
C ALA A 400 10.23 -2.27 47.93
N GLN A 401 9.47 -2.74 48.92
CA GLN A 401 9.98 -3.64 49.96
C GLN A 401 10.17 -5.06 49.42
N SER A 402 9.20 -5.54 48.65
CA SER A 402 9.29 -6.81 47.92
C SER A 402 8.38 -6.80 46.70
N VAL A 403 8.91 -7.25 45.57
CA VAL A 403 8.15 -7.39 44.32
C VAL A 403 8.19 -8.84 43.88
N GLN A 404 7.02 -9.44 43.73
CA GLN A 404 6.89 -10.71 43.02
C GLN A 404 6.62 -10.40 41.54
N PHE A 405 7.33 -11.04 40.62
CA PHE A 405 7.13 -10.74 39.20
C PHE A 405 7.03 -11.98 38.30
N SER A 406 6.48 -11.80 37.11
CA SER A 406 6.58 -12.76 36.01
C SER A 406 6.69 -12.01 34.69
N VAL A 407 7.46 -12.55 33.75
CA VAL A 407 7.60 -12.01 32.39
C VAL A 407 6.98 -13.00 31.41
N LEU A 408 6.02 -12.51 30.63
CA LEU A 408 5.41 -13.23 29.51
C LEU A 408 5.80 -12.56 28.19
N GLY A 409 6.62 -13.26 27.41
CA GLY A 409 7.08 -12.80 26.10
C GLY A 409 6.11 -13.16 24.98
N PHE A 410 5.69 -12.17 24.19
CA PHE A 410 4.90 -12.38 22.97
C PHE A 410 5.80 -12.25 21.74
N GLY A 411 5.88 -13.29 20.93
CA GLY A 411 6.77 -13.31 19.77
C GLY A 411 6.26 -14.22 18.66
N SER A 412 7.12 -14.46 17.68
CA SER A 412 6.89 -15.57 16.76
C SER A 412 8.20 -16.27 16.40
N THR A 413 8.19 -17.60 16.49
CA THR A 413 9.32 -18.50 16.12
C THR A 413 9.75 -18.37 14.66
N ARG A 414 8.95 -17.65 13.85
CA ARG A 414 9.26 -17.33 12.45
C ARG A 414 10.29 -16.21 12.28
N TYR A 415 10.62 -15.50 13.35
CA TYR A 415 11.62 -14.44 13.35
C TYR A 415 12.82 -14.89 14.20
N PRO A 416 14.07 -14.57 13.80
CA PRO A 416 15.27 -14.97 14.56
C PRO A 416 15.26 -14.50 16.01
N GLY A 417 14.83 -13.26 16.27
CA GLY A 417 14.68 -12.69 17.62
C GLY A 417 13.38 -13.11 18.31
N TYR A 418 13.11 -14.41 18.45
CA TYR A 418 11.92 -14.89 19.14
C TYR A 418 11.93 -14.45 20.62
N CYS A 419 11.00 -13.57 20.99
CA CYS A 419 10.83 -13.06 22.36
C CYS A 419 12.07 -12.38 23.00
N SER A 420 13.09 -12.01 22.22
CA SER A 420 14.38 -11.52 22.72
C SER A 420 14.28 -10.25 23.59
N PHE A 421 13.32 -9.37 23.32
CA PHE A 421 13.11 -8.20 24.21
C PHE A 421 12.57 -8.62 25.58
N ALA A 422 11.70 -9.63 25.62
CA ALA A 422 11.17 -10.16 26.89
C ALA A 422 12.29 -10.84 27.70
N GLU A 423 13.20 -11.56 27.05
CA GLU A 423 14.40 -12.13 27.69
C GLU A 423 15.32 -11.04 28.23
N THR A 424 15.54 -9.97 27.44
CA THR A 424 16.33 -8.82 27.89
C THR A 424 15.68 -8.17 29.11
N LEU A 425 14.35 -8.00 29.10
CA LEU A 425 13.60 -7.45 30.22
C LEU A 425 13.73 -8.34 31.47
N LEU A 426 13.56 -9.66 31.33
CA LEU A 426 13.73 -10.63 32.40
C LEU A 426 15.10 -10.48 33.07
N ASN A 427 16.18 -10.46 32.27
CA ASN A 427 17.55 -10.33 32.76
C ASN A 427 17.77 -9.04 33.56
N GLN A 428 17.04 -7.96 33.25
CA GLN A 428 17.13 -6.69 33.96
C GLN A 428 16.28 -6.64 35.23
N VAL A 429 15.19 -7.42 35.31
CA VAL A 429 14.33 -7.48 36.50
C VAL A 429 14.90 -8.44 37.55
N VAL A 430 15.45 -9.59 37.12
CA VAL A 430 16.02 -10.62 38.02
C VAL A 430 17.17 -10.07 38.88
N VAL A 431 17.93 -9.10 38.38
CA VAL A 431 19.07 -8.49 39.11
C VAL A 431 18.64 -7.45 40.16
N LEU A 432 17.35 -7.12 40.27
CA LEU A 432 16.85 -6.21 41.30
C LEU A 432 16.75 -6.95 42.64
N LYS A 433 17.43 -6.42 43.67
CA LYS A 433 17.53 -7.07 45.00
C LYS A 433 16.18 -7.36 45.66
N ASN A 434 15.17 -6.55 45.36
CA ASN A 434 13.83 -6.63 45.92
C ASN A 434 12.83 -7.36 45.01
N ALA A 435 13.27 -7.93 43.88
CA ALA A 435 12.40 -8.64 42.93
C ALA A 435 12.63 -10.16 43.02
N LYS A 436 11.54 -10.92 43.11
CA LYS A 436 11.55 -12.39 43.09
C LYS A 436 10.58 -12.90 42.03
N GLU A 437 11.06 -13.80 41.18
CA GLU A 437 10.20 -14.43 40.17
C GLU A 437 9.17 -15.34 40.85
N CYS A 438 7.88 -15.16 40.53
CA CYS A 438 6.78 -15.95 41.07
C CYS A 438 6.21 -16.96 40.07
N VAL A 439 6.35 -16.69 38.78
CA VAL A 439 6.04 -17.63 37.69
C VAL A 439 7.19 -17.56 36.71
N PRO A 440 7.83 -18.69 36.37
CA PRO A 440 8.94 -18.73 35.42
C PRO A 440 8.61 -18.01 34.11
N TYR A 441 9.63 -17.45 33.47
CA TYR A 441 9.53 -16.90 32.14
C TYR A 441 8.87 -17.88 31.16
N MET A 442 7.83 -17.41 30.48
CA MET A 442 7.09 -18.16 29.47
C MET A 442 6.91 -17.33 28.19
N THR A 443 6.59 -18.01 27.10
CA THR A 443 6.48 -17.38 25.79
C THR A 443 5.20 -17.76 25.05
N VAL A 444 4.55 -16.76 24.44
CA VAL A 444 3.41 -16.91 23.55
C VAL A 444 3.90 -16.83 22.11
N ASP A 445 3.91 -17.98 21.41
CA ASP A 445 4.20 -18.02 19.98
C ASP A 445 2.96 -17.62 19.19
N ASN A 446 3.12 -16.62 18.31
CA ASN A 446 2.16 -16.23 17.29
C ASN A 446 0.74 -15.99 17.82
N GLN A 447 0.64 -15.33 18.98
CA GLN A 447 -0.65 -15.03 19.64
C GLN A 447 -1.44 -16.29 20.02
N SER A 448 -0.76 -17.39 20.34
CA SER A 448 -1.39 -18.63 20.80
C SER A 448 -2.18 -18.40 22.10
N ALA A 449 -3.50 -18.55 22.02
CA ALA A 449 -4.36 -18.50 23.20
C ALA A 449 -4.00 -19.60 24.21
N LEU A 450 -3.59 -20.79 23.72
CA LEU A 450 -3.18 -21.90 24.58
C LEU A 450 -1.95 -21.55 25.42
N HIS A 451 -0.89 -21.03 24.80
CA HIS A 451 0.33 -20.67 25.55
C HIS A 451 0.03 -19.59 26.60
N PHE A 452 -0.90 -18.68 26.29
CA PHE A 452 -1.34 -17.68 27.26
C PHE A 452 -2.11 -18.31 28.42
N ILE A 453 -3.02 -19.25 28.14
CA ILE A 453 -3.75 -20.01 29.17
C ILE A 453 -2.78 -20.80 30.04
N ASP A 454 -1.73 -21.40 29.48
CA ASP A 454 -0.73 -22.15 30.24
C ASP A 454 -0.01 -21.26 31.25
N TRP A 455 0.33 -20.04 30.83
CA TRP A 455 0.86 -19.03 31.74
C TRP A 455 -0.16 -18.63 32.82
N VAL A 456 -1.44 -18.44 32.46
CA VAL A 456 -2.50 -18.15 33.45
C VAL A 456 -2.68 -19.30 34.44
N ARG A 457 -2.59 -20.56 34.01
CA ARG A 457 -2.61 -21.74 34.90
C ARG A 457 -1.43 -21.71 35.88
N ALA A 458 -0.24 -21.32 35.41
CA ALA A 458 0.93 -21.17 36.27
C ALA A 458 0.75 -20.03 37.29
N VAL A 459 0.14 -18.90 36.89
CA VAL A 459 -0.24 -17.80 37.79
C VAL A 459 -1.25 -18.27 38.84
N ASN A 460 -2.32 -18.98 38.43
CA ASN A 460 -3.30 -19.54 39.34
C ASN A 460 -2.65 -20.46 40.39
N LYS A 461 -1.75 -21.34 39.96
CA LYS A 461 -1.02 -22.25 40.86
C LYS A 461 -0.10 -21.49 41.84
N SER A 462 0.67 -20.53 41.34
CA SER A 462 1.64 -19.78 42.15
C SER A 462 0.98 -18.86 43.18
N LYS A 463 -0.08 -18.16 42.76
CA LYS A 463 -0.79 -17.16 43.57
C LYS A 463 -2.02 -17.70 44.29
N LYS A 464 -2.38 -18.96 44.06
CA LYS A 464 -3.62 -19.59 44.55
C LYS A 464 -4.88 -18.83 44.10
N TYR A 465 -4.88 -18.36 42.86
CA TYR A 465 -6.05 -17.78 42.21
C TYR A 465 -6.83 -18.84 41.41
N ASP A 466 -8.04 -18.46 40.97
CA ASP A 466 -8.92 -19.26 40.12
C ASP A 466 -9.36 -18.45 38.88
N LEU A 467 -8.40 -17.79 38.22
CA LEU A 467 -8.69 -16.95 37.05
C LEU A 467 -9.12 -17.82 35.87
N THR A 468 -10.24 -17.44 35.23
CA THR A 468 -10.75 -18.08 34.02
C THR A 468 -10.73 -17.05 32.89
N ILE A 469 -10.13 -17.38 31.75
CA ILE A 469 -10.01 -16.47 30.60
C ILE A 469 -11.11 -16.73 29.59
N ASP A 470 -11.85 -15.69 29.20
CA ASP A 470 -12.79 -15.77 28.06
C ASP A 470 -12.03 -15.87 26.73
N LEU A 471 -11.99 -17.09 26.18
CA LEU A 471 -11.32 -17.40 24.91
C LEU A 471 -11.93 -16.66 23.71
N LYS A 472 -13.19 -16.20 23.80
CA LYS A 472 -13.82 -15.44 22.71
C LYS A 472 -13.10 -14.10 22.50
N LYS A 473 -12.57 -13.49 23.58
CA LYS A 473 -11.82 -12.23 23.54
C LYS A 473 -10.42 -12.39 22.96
N LEU A 474 -9.86 -13.59 22.96
CA LEU A 474 -8.51 -13.87 22.43
C LEU A 474 -8.48 -14.10 20.90
N LYS A 475 -9.61 -13.96 20.19
CA LYS A 475 -9.70 -14.21 18.75
C LYS A 475 -8.94 -13.18 17.89
N PRO A 476 -8.34 -13.61 16.76
CA PRO A 476 -8.42 -14.95 16.20
C PRO A 476 -7.45 -15.94 16.87
N VAL A 477 -7.95 -17.14 17.18
CA VAL A 477 -7.12 -18.29 17.54
C VAL A 477 -6.30 -18.64 16.29
N ARG A 478 -5.03 -18.20 16.24
CA ARG A 478 -4.18 -18.40 15.06
C ARG A 478 -3.41 -19.71 15.17
N LYS A 479 -4.00 -20.80 14.68
CA LYS A 479 -3.26 -21.86 13.96
C LYS A 479 -4.18 -22.38 12.84
N LYS A 480 -3.96 -21.89 11.61
CA LYS A 480 -4.55 -22.52 10.42
C LYS A 480 -3.83 -23.86 10.26
N GLY A 481 -4.56 -24.98 10.34
CA GLY A 481 -4.02 -26.34 10.23
C GLY A 481 -4.00 -27.17 11.53
N LEU A 482 -4.49 -26.63 12.66
CA LEU A 482 -4.86 -27.47 13.80
C LEU A 482 -6.38 -27.59 13.86
N GLU A 483 -6.87 -28.82 13.76
CA GLU A 483 -8.28 -29.14 13.94
C GLU A 483 -8.52 -29.50 15.40
N THR A 484 -9.59 -28.96 15.98
CA THR A 484 -9.98 -29.27 17.36
C THR A 484 -10.67 -30.63 17.38
N PHE A 485 -10.19 -31.55 18.21
CA PHE A 485 -10.87 -32.81 18.51
C PHE A 485 -11.39 -32.81 19.95
N LYS A 486 -12.46 -33.55 20.21
CA LYS A 486 -12.99 -33.76 21.56
C LYS A 486 -12.45 -35.08 22.09
N ILE A 487 -11.81 -35.09 23.26
CA ILE A 487 -11.44 -36.35 23.91
C ILE A 487 -12.71 -36.99 24.46
N ILE A 488 -13.03 -38.19 23.99
CA ILE A 488 -14.17 -39.00 24.44
C ILE A 488 -13.75 -39.87 25.62
N GLU A 489 -12.53 -40.41 25.57
CA GLU A 489 -12.03 -41.40 26.53
C GLU A 489 -10.53 -41.22 26.70
N LYS A 490 -10.04 -41.32 27.94
CA LYS A 490 -8.61 -41.41 28.27
C LYS A 490 -8.40 -42.70 29.06
N LYS A 491 -7.54 -43.58 28.57
CA LYS A 491 -7.16 -44.82 29.25
C LYS A 491 -5.67 -44.81 29.53
N GLU A 492 -5.28 -45.02 30.78
CA GLU A 492 -3.86 -45.05 31.17
C GLU A 492 -3.30 -46.47 30.98
N GLN A 493 -2.08 -46.56 30.40
CA GLN A 493 -1.33 -47.79 30.18
C GLN A 493 0.14 -47.55 30.56
N GLY A 494 0.47 -47.78 31.83
CA GLY A 494 1.82 -47.56 32.35
C GLY A 494 2.23 -46.08 32.21
N ASP A 495 3.39 -45.84 31.60
CA ASP A 495 3.91 -44.49 31.33
C ASP A 495 3.25 -43.81 30.12
N THR A 496 2.24 -44.43 29.52
CA THR A 496 1.53 -43.92 28.35
C THR A 496 0.03 -43.78 28.60
N PHE A 497 -0.63 -42.96 27.79
CA PHE A 497 -2.07 -42.81 27.79
C PHE A 497 -2.62 -42.95 26.38
N LEU A 498 -3.77 -43.62 26.28
CA LEU A 498 -4.51 -43.84 25.06
C LEU A 498 -5.72 -42.89 25.06
N LEU A 499 -5.77 -41.98 24.09
CA LEU A 499 -6.87 -41.03 23.94
C LEU A 499 -7.79 -41.48 22.80
N ARG A 500 -9.07 -41.70 23.10
CA ARG A 500 -10.11 -41.80 22.06
C ARG A 500 -10.62 -40.39 21.78
N VAL A 501 -10.52 -39.95 20.54
CA VAL A 501 -10.88 -38.59 20.12
C VAL A 501 -12.04 -38.62 19.12
N LEU A 502 -12.99 -37.69 19.26
CA LEU A 502 -14.04 -37.40 18.30
C LEU A 502 -13.60 -36.23 17.43
N HIS A 503 -13.66 -36.40 16.13
CA HIS A 503 -13.36 -35.37 15.16
C HIS A 503 -14.56 -35.15 14.23
N SER A 504 -14.78 -33.91 13.79
CA SER A 504 -15.95 -33.56 12.95
C SER A 504 -15.81 -34.01 11.49
N ASP A 505 -14.57 -34.15 10.99
CA ASP A 505 -14.26 -34.57 9.62
C ASP A 505 -13.29 -35.77 9.57
N LYS A 506 -13.14 -36.43 8.41
CA LYS A 506 -12.17 -37.53 8.22
C LYS A 506 -10.73 -36.98 8.33
N LEU A 507 -10.11 -37.15 9.50
CA LEU A 507 -8.70 -36.83 9.77
C LEU A 507 -7.78 -37.61 8.82
N LYS A 508 -7.07 -36.91 7.93
CA LYS A 508 -5.97 -37.51 7.15
C LYS A 508 -4.70 -37.46 8.00
N ILE A 509 -4.40 -38.55 8.69
CA ILE A 509 -3.11 -38.74 9.35
C ILE A 509 -2.11 -39.10 8.25
N PRO A 510 -1.06 -38.29 7.99
CA PRO A 510 -0.06 -38.64 7.00
C PRO A 510 0.66 -39.92 7.45
N ASP A 511 0.66 -40.91 6.56
CA ASP A 511 1.27 -42.21 6.78
C ASP A 511 2.78 -42.01 6.98
N THR A 512 3.20 -42.03 8.24
CA THR A 512 4.59 -41.88 8.65
C THR A 512 4.97 -43.22 9.23
N ASN A 513 5.70 -44.01 8.43
CA ASN A 513 6.21 -45.34 8.79
C ASN A 513 6.68 -45.41 10.25
N GLY A 514 5.78 -45.86 11.14
CA GLY A 514 6.08 -46.28 12.51
C GLY A 514 5.96 -45.24 13.62
N PHE A 515 6.23 -43.95 13.42
CA PHE A 515 6.27 -42.97 14.53
C PHE A 515 5.90 -41.54 14.11
N GLY A 516 4.69 -41.35 13.59
CA GLY A 516 4.09 -40.02 13.41
C GLY A 516 3.75 -39.37 14.75
N GLY A 517 4.66 -38.60 15.33
CA GLY A 517 4.40 -37.82 16.53
C GLY A 517 3.34 -36.75 16.28
N VAL A 518 2.12 -36.95 16.81
CA VAL A 518 1.15 -35.87 16.97
C VAL A 518 1.54 -35.11 18.24
N GLN A 519 2.01 -33.87 18.08
CA GLN A 519 2.31 -33.01 19.23
C GLN A 519 1.00 -32.56 19.87
N ILE A 520 0.51 -33.32 20.86
CA ILE A 520 -0.63 -32.94 21.68
C ILE A 520 -0.10 -31.93 22.71
N GLY A 521 -0.39 -30.65 22.50
CA GLY A 521 -0.13 -29.63 23.52
C GLY A 521 -1.05 -29.89 24.72
N ALA A 522 -0.46 -30.09 25.90
CA ALA A 522 -1.18 -30.19 27.18
C ALA A 522 -1.64 -28.80 27.67
#